data_AF-A0A560VAB4-F1
#
_entry.id   AF-A0A560VAB4-F1
#
_cell.length_a   1.000
_cell.length_b   1.000
_cell.length_c   1.000
_cell.angle_alpha   90.00
_cell.angle_beta   90.00
_cell.angle_gamma   90.00
#
_symmetry.space_group_name_H-M   'P 1'
#
loop_
_entity.id
_entity.type
_entity.pdbx_description
1 polymer ?
#
loop_
_entity_poly.entity_id
_entity_poly.type
_entity_poly.pdbx_seq_one_letter_code
_entity_poly.pdbx_strand_id
1 'polypeptide(L)'
;MNTDYLFYRRPATPGPYSLDDLGDVAPSIAPGDTIRDAIGRVIDGLAWRESELVPGAWFGEGGALFQFTVESDGQVTSFMGSRLDRRQVLQLARAMGLIALDLQRDVVFA
;
A
#
# COMPACT_ATOMS: atom_id res chain seq x y z
N MET A 1 9.79 17.24 1.23
CA MET A 1 9.04 16.31 2.11
C MET A 1 8.83 15.04 1.35
N ASN A 2 9.12 13.89 1.95
CA ASN A 2 8.63 12.62 1.41
C ASN A 2 7.13 12.55 1.70
N THR A 3 6.34 12.26 0.67
CA THR A 3 4.90 12.06 0.79
C THR A 3 4.65 10.59 1.12
N ASP A 4 3.83 10.36 2.14
CA ASP A 4 3.38 9.04 2.52
C ASP A 4 2.04 8.76 1.84
N TYR A 5 1.98 7.64 1.14
CA TYR A 5 0.81 7.15 0.45
C TYR A 5 0.26 5.92 1.14
N LEU A 6 -1.01 5.95 1.52
CA LEU A 6 -1.74 4.78 1.98
C LEU A 6 -2.44 4.11 0.80
N PHE A 7 -2.07 2.87 0.50
CA PHE A 7 -2.69 2.05 -0.53
C PHE A 7 -3.70 1.10 0.09
N TYR A 8 -4.91 1.08 -0.46
CA TYR A 8 -6.00 0.22 0.00
C TYR A 8 -6.95 -0.10 -1.14
N ARG A 9 -7.80 -1.10 -0.92
CA ARG A 9 -8.72 -1.57 -1.95
C ARG A 9 -9.68 -0.46 -2.35
N ARG A 10 -9.94 -0.34 -3.65
CA ARG A 10 -10.94 0.59 -4.16
C ARG A 10 -12.32 0.26 -3.57
N PRO A 11 -13.02 1.23 -2.95
CA PRO A 11 -14.39 1.07 -2.48
C PRO A 11 -15.33 0.70 -3.64
N ALA A 12 -16.38 -0.06 -3.35
CA ALA A 12 -17.39 -0.44 -4.34
C ALA A 12 -18.27 0.76 -4.75
N THR A 13 -18.37 1.78 -3.90
CA THR A 13 -19.08 3.02 -4.16
C THR A 13 -18.35 3.84 -5.24
N PRO A 14 -19.08 4.43 -6.22
CA PRO A 14 -18.50 5.43 -7.11
C PRO A 14 -18.07 6.67 -6.30
N GLY A 15 -16.92 7.25 -6.64
CA GLY A 15 -16.29 8.34 -5.87
C GLY A 15 -17.07 9.67 -5.81
N PRO A 16 -16.56 10.68 -5.08
CA PRO A 16 -15.18 10.82 -4.60
C PRO A 16 -14.80 9.91 -3.42
N TYR A 17 -13.52 9.55 -3.33
CA TYR A 17 -13.00 8.65 -2.29
C TYR A 17 -12.32 9.44 -1.15
N SER A 18 -12.46 8.97 0.10
CA SER A 18 -11.79 9.49 1.30
C SER A 18 -11.36 8.37 2.24
N LEU A 19 -10.68 8.72 3.35
CA LEU A 19 -10.37 7.77 4.43
C LEU A 19 -11.63 7.10 5.01
N ASP A 20 -12.76 7.81 5.02
CA ASP A 20 -14.01 7.28 5.57
C ASP A 20 -14.51 6.05 4.78
N ASP A 21 -14.09 5.91 3.51
CA ASP A 21 -14.46 4.76 2.68
C ASP A 21 -13.71 3.47 3.02
N LEU A 22 -12.67 3.52 3.87
CA LEU A 22 -12.06 2.29 4.41
C LEU A 22 -13.06 1.51 5.28
N GLY A 23 -14.04 2.20 5.87
CA GLY A 23 -14.98 1.65 6.83
C GLY A 23 -14.29 1.14 8.10
N ASP A 24 -15.07 0.48 8.98
CA ASP A 24 -14.55 -0.08 10.23
C ASP A 24 -13.62 -1.29 10.00
N VAL A 25 -13.82 -2.00 8.88
CA VAL A 25 -13.04 -3.17 8.48
C VAL A 25 -12.62 -3.02 7.03
N ALA A 26 -11.35 -2.65 6.83
CA ALA A 26 -10.77 -2.51 5.50
C ALA A 26 -10.75 -3.89 4.80
N PRO A 27 -11.28 -3.99 3.56
CA PRO A 27 -11.26 -5.25 2.83
C PRO A 27 -9.84 -5.65 2.44
N SER A 28 -9.55 -6.95 2.53
CA SER A 28 -8.24 -7.50 2.16
C SER A 28 -7.87 -7.19 0.71
N ILE A 29 -6.61 -6.82 0.51
CA ILE A 29 -6.01 -6.61 -0.81
C ILE A 29 -5.59 -7.95 -1.41
N ALA A 30 -4.60 -8.60 -0.77
CA ALA A 30 -3.97 -9.84 -1.23
C ALA A 30 -3.05 -10.40 -0.13
N PRO A 31 -2.53 -11.64 -0.29
CA PRO A 31 -1.49 -12.17 0.58
C PRO A 31 -0.19 -11.36 0.56
N GLY A 32 0.55 -11.35 1.67
CA GLY A 32 1.79 -10.57 1.81
C GLY A 32 2.82 -10.80 0.70
N ASP A 33 3.03 -12.05 0.28
CA ASP A 33 3.95 -12.39 -0.83
C ASP A 33 3.50 -11.76 -2.15
N THR A 34 2.18 -11.77 -2.41
CA THR A 34 1.60 -11.16 -3.61
C THR A 34 1.78 -9.64 -3.62
N ILE A 35 1.67 -8.99 -2.45
CA ILE A 35 1.93 -7.54 -2.32
C ILE A 35 3.39 -7.24 -2.65
N ARG A 36 4.34 -8.00 -2.08
CA ARG A 36 5.78 -7.79 -2.33
C ARG A 36 6.14 -8.00 -3.79
N ASP A 37 5.62 -9.06 -4.41
CA ASP A 37 5.82 -9.34 -5.83
C ASP A 37 5.24 -8.23 -6.72
N ALA A 38 4.04 -7.74 -6.40
CA ALA A 38 3.40 -6.67 -7.16
C ALA A 38 4.17 -5.35 -7.05
N ILE A 39 4.68 -5.02 -5.86
CA ILE A 39 5.53 -3.84 -5.65
C ILE A 39 6.85 -4.01 -6.40
N GLY A 40 7.48 -5.19 -6.33
CA GLY A 40 8.75 -5.48 -7.01
C GLY A 40 8.69 -5.38 -8.53
N ARG A 41 7.50 -5.50 -9.15
CA ARG A 41 7.30 -5.27 -10.59
C ARG A 41 7.29 -3.79 -10.99
N VAL A 42 7.08 -2.88 -10.05
CA VAL A 42 7.01 -1.43 -10.28
C VAL A 42 8.23 -0.72 -9.70
N ILE A 43 8.75 -1.23 -8.58
CA ILE A 43 9.84 -0.65 -7.82
C ILE A 43 10.97 -1.66 -7.68
N ASP A 44 12.06 -1.41 -8.41
CA ASP A 44 13.25 -2.25 -8.35
C ASP A 44 14.10 -1.95 -7.09
N GLY A 45 14.90 -2.94 -6.68
CA GLY A 45 15.95 -2.75 -5.67
C GLY A 45 15.45 -2.61 -4.23
N LEU A 46 14.25 -3.11 -3.90
CA LEU A 46 13.76 -3.18 -2.53
C LEU A 46 14.34 -4.40 -1.80
N ALA A 47 14.91 -4.17 -0.63
CA ALA A 47 15.25 -5.21 0.34
C ALA A 47 14.08 -5.40 1.31
N TRP A 48 13.45 -6.57 1.28
CA TRP A 48 12.35 -6.91 2.18
C TRP A 48 12.87 -7.59 3.45
N ARG A 49 12.34 -7.18 4.61
CA ARG A 49 12.59 -7.81 5.90
C ARG A 49 11.31 -7.85 6.73
N GLU A 50 11.13 -8.92 7.48
CA GLU A 50 10.09 -8.99 8.52
C GLU A 50 10.59 -8.30 9.79
N SER A 51 9.68 -7.72 10.55
CA SER A 51 9.94 -7.12 11.85
C SER A 51 10.23 -8.21 12.88
N GLU A 52 11.32 -8.05 13.62
CA GLU A 52 11.62 -8.92 14.77
C GLU A 52 10.72 -8.62 15.99
N LEU A 53 10.08 -7.44 16.02
CA LEU A 53 9.30 -6.96 17.16
C LEU A 53 7.78 -7.14 16.97
N VAL A 54 7.32 -7.16 15.72
CA VAL A 54 5.90 -7.22 15.38
C VAL A 54 5.71 -8.32 14.34
N PRO A 55 5.33 -9.54 14.75
CA PRO A 55 5.10 -10.65 13.83
C PRO A 55 4.15 -10.25 12.70
N GLY A 56 4.49 -10.61 11.46
CA GLY A 56 3.70 -10.26 10.28
C GLY A 56 3.93 -8.84 9.76
N ALA A 57 4.62 -7.94 10.48
CA ALA A 57 4.98 -6.63 9.92
C ALA A 57 6.19 -6.75 9.00
N TRP A 58 6.08 -6.23 7.78
CA TRP A 58 7.12 -6.25 6.76
C TRP A 58 7.55 -4.84 6.39
N PHE A 59 8.85 -4.69 6.13
CA PHE A 59 9.47 -3.46 5.67
C PHE A 59 10.22 -3.72 4.36
N GLY A 60 9.98 -2.87 3.36
CA GLY A 60 10.71 -2.84 2.11
C GLY A 60 11.55 -1.57 2.05
N GLU A 61 12.87 -1.69 1.96
CA GLU A 61 13.78 -0.55 1.99
C GLU A 61 14.63 -0.49 0.70
N GLY A 62 14.73 0.71 0.12
CA GLY A 62 15.53 0.98 -1.08
C GLY A 62 15.37 2.43 -1.54
N GLY A 63 15.24 2.65 -2.85
CA GLY A 63 14.89 3.96 -3.41
C GLY A 63 13.53 4.47 -2.94
N ALA A 64 12.62 3.54 -2.65
CA ALA A 64 11.35 3.77 -1.97
C ALA A 64 11.32 3.06 -0.61
N LEU A 65 10.35 3.43 0.24
CA LEU A 65 10.08 2.72 1.49
C LEU A 65 8.67 2.16 1.45
N PHE A 66 8.50 0.93 1.94
CA PHE A 66 7.22 0.27 2.07
C PHE A 66 7.07 -0.37 3.44
N GLN A 67 5.84 -0.37 3.96
CA GLN A 67 5.50 -1.11 5.17
C GLN A 67 4.06 -1.64 5.10
N PHE A 68 3.86 -2.85 5.60
CA PHE A 68 2.54 -3.45 5.76
C PHE A 68 2.56 -4.52 6.84
N THR A 69 1.37 -4.91 7.31
CA THR A 69 1.20 -6.05 8.19
C THR A 69 0.45 -7.16 7.45
N VAL A 70 0.97 -8.38 7.56
CA VAL A 70 0.26 -9.60 7.20
C VAL A 70 -0.56 -10.02 8.40
N GLU A 71 -1.87 -9.95 8.26
CA GLU A 71 -2.84 -10.34 9.27
C GLU A 71 -2.79 -11.85 9.52
N SER A 72 -3.43 -12.30 10.61
CA SER A 72 -3.43 -13.72 11.00
C SER A 72 -4.00 -14.70 9.96
N ASP A 73 -4.80 -14.20 9.01
CA ASP A 73 -5.34 -14.95 7.87
C ASP A 73 -4.42 -14.94 6.64
N GLY A 74 -3.21 -14.37 6.78
CA GLY A 74 -2.21 -14.24 5.72
C GLY A 74 -2.46 -13.07 4.77
N GLN A 75 -3.48 -12.24 5.00
CA GLN A 75 -3.86 -11.14 4.11
C GLN A 75 -3.25 -9.80 4.54
N VAL A 76 -3.13 -8.89 3.58
CA VAL A 76 -2.81 -7.49 3.81
C VAL A 76 -4.04 -6.65 3.49
N THR A 77 -4.45 -5.77 4.39
CA THR A 77 -5.62 -4.87 4.20
C THR A 77 -5.23 -3.51 3.64
N SER A 78 -4.03 -3.05 3.97
CA SER A 78 -3.44 -1.80 3.47
C SER A 78 -1.92 -1.86 3.55
N PHE A 79 -1.25 -1.02 2.76
CA PHE A 79 0.20 -0.81 2.89
C PHE A 79 0.53 0.67 2.71
N MET A 80 1.60 1.11 3.37
CA MET A 80 2.14 2.44 3.18
C MET A 80 3.34 2.39 2.23
N GLY A 81 3.44 3.40 1.37
CA GLY A 81 4.59 3.63 0.52
C GLY A 81 5.05 5.09 0.61
N SER A 82 6.36 5.33 0.65
CA SER A 82 6.93 6.67 0.65
C SER A 82 8.13 6.78 -0.29
N ARG A 83 8.53 8.02 -0.59
CA ARG A 83 9.54 8.35 -1.63
C ARG A 83 9.13 7.90 -3.03
N LEU A 84 7.83 7.89 -3.31
CA LEU A 84 7.28 7.53 -4.62
C LEU A 84 7.01 8.77 -5.45
N ASP A 85 7.33 8.71 -6.74
CA ASP A 85 6.83 9.70 -7.70
C ASP A 85 5.37 9.41 -8.08
N ARG A 86 4.69 10.42 -8.65
CA ARG A 86 3.28 10.29 -9.04
C ARG A 86 3.02 9.13 -10.02
N ARG A 87 3.96 8.85 -10.92
CA ARG A 87 3.82 7.78 -11.92
C ARG A 87 3.88 6.42 -11.23
N GLN A 88 4.80 6.22 -10.28
CA GLN A 88 4.92 5.00 -9.48
C GLN A 88 3.66 4.76 -8.65
N VAL A 89 3.13 5.79 -8.00
CA VAL A 89 1.86 5.68 -7.24
C VAL A 89 0.72 5.19 -8.14
N LEU A 90 0.55 5.80 -9.32
CA LEU A 90 -0.48 5.40 -10.28
C LEU A 90 -0.26 3.99 -10.85
N GLN A 91 1.00 3.59 -11.07
CA GLN A 91 1.33 2.25 -11.55
C GLN A 91 0.99 1.18 -10.50
N LEU A 92 1.35 1.40 -9.23
CA LEU A 92 1.00 0.51 -8.12
C LEU A 92 -0.51 0.39 -7.94
N ALA A 93 -1.22 1.53 -7.92
CA ALA A 93 -2.67 1.56 -7.81
C ALA A 93 -3.34 0.73 -8.92
N ARG A 94 -2.91 0.93 -10.18
CA ARG A 94 -3.47 0.20 -11.32
C ARG A 94 -3.10 -1.28 -11.34
N ALA A 95 -1.87 -1.63 -11.00
CA ALA A 95 -1.38 -3.01 -11.03
C ALA A 95 -2.16 -3.93 -10.09
N MET A 96 -2.68 -3.39 -8.98
CA MET A 96 -3.38 -4.13 -7.94
C MET A 96 -4.87 -3.76 -7.82
N GLY A 97 -5.39 -2.86 -8.66
CA GLY A 97 -6.77 -2.38 -8.58
C GLY A 97 -7.08 -1.62 -7.28
N LEU A 98 -6.12 -0.85 -6.80
CA LEU A 98 -6.16 -0.10 -5.54
C LEU A 98 -6.44 1.38 -5.78
N ILE A 99 -6.64 2.08 -4.67
CA ILE A 99 -6.49 3.53 -4.59
C ILE A 99 -5.36 3.88 -3.63
N ALA A 100 -4.73 5.03 -3.84
CA ALA A 100 -3.67 5.56 -3.03
C ALA A 100 -4.06 6.94 -2.49
N LEU A 101 -3.97 7.13 -1.19
CA LEU A 101 -4.25 8.39 -0.52
C LEU A 101 -2.94 9.07 -0.12
N ASP A 102 -2.76 10.31 -0.55
CA ASP A 102 -1.72 11.22 -0.04
C ASP A 102 -2.14 11.74 1.34
N LEU A 103 -1.52 11.21 2.40
CA LEU A 103 -1.87 11.53 3.79
C LEU A 103 -1.59 12.98 4.19
N GLN A 104 -0.76 13.70 3.43
CA GLN A 104 -0.39 15.08 3.73
C GLN A 104 -1.33 16.08 3.07
N ARG A 105 -1.95 15.69 1.95
CA ARG A 105 -2.78 16.56 1.11
C ARG A 105 -4.23 16.15 1.03
N ASP A 106 -4.57 14.98 1.56
CA ASP A 106 -5.91 14.38 1.47
C ASP A 106 -6.39 14.24 0.01
N VAL A 107 -5.48 13.77 -0.86
CA VAL A 107 -5.73 13.59 -2.30
C VAL A 107 -5.71 12.11 -2.64
N VAL A 108 -6.75 11.63 -3.32
CA VAL A 108 -6.83 10.24 -3.79
C VAL A 108 -6.37 10.09 -5.24
N PHE A 109 -5.59 9.04 -5.48
CA PHE A 109 -5.14 8.55 -6.78
C PHE A 109 -5.76 7.18 -7.03
N ALA A 110 -6.36 6.95 -8.21
CA ALA A 110 -7.07 5.73 -8.57
C ALA A 110 -6.73 5.22 -9.97
#